data_AF-A0A1B8NXJ9-F1
#
_entry.id   AF-A0A1B8NXJ9-F1
#
_cell.length_a   1.000
_cell.length_b   1.000
_cell.length_c   1.000
_cell.angle_alpha   90.00
_cell.angle_beta   90.00
_cell.angle_gamma   90.00
#
_symmetry.space_group_name_H-M   'P 1'
#
loop_
_entity.id
_entity.type
_entity.pdbx_description
1 polymer ?
#
loop_
_entity_poly.entity_id
_entity_poly.type
_entity_poly.pdbx_seq_one_letter_code
_entity_poly.pdbx_strand_id
1 'polypeptide(L)'
;MVPSSDCVIQVPVASRLCKTEVGKVEGTVVSVEPLSEDSIELAIDLEDGAELTFLPGQYIHIDVPGSGEHRSYSFSSRPGDSRVTFLIRNVPNGLMSGYLSDRAAPGERLALTGPMEASICARSLARC
;
A
#
# COMPACT_ATOMS: atom_id res chain seq x y z
N MET A 1 15.97 -17.58 10.07
CA MET A 1 17.42 -17.83 10.14
C MET A 1 18.09 -16.49 10.37
N VAL A 2 18.71 -16.29 11.54
CA VAL A 2 19.36 -15.02 11.93
C VAL A 2 20.87 -15.25 11.90
N PRO A 3 21.67 -14.40 11.23
CA PRO A 3 23.11 -14.59 11.19
C PRO A 3 23.73 -14.37 12.59
N SER A 4 24.63 -15.27 13.00
CA SER A 4 25.28 -15.28 14.32
C SER A 4 26.74 -14.80 14.30
N SER A 5 27.21 -14.29 13.16
CA SER A 5 28.55 -13.73 12.98
C SER A 5 28.55 -12.71 11.85
N ASP A 6 29.67 -12.01 11.69
CA ASP A 6 29.86 -11.04 10.60
C ASP A 6 29.58 -11.67 9.24
N CYS A 7 28.76 -10.99 8.45
CA CYS A 7 28.33 -11.44 7.14
C CYS A 7 28.22 -10.26 6.18
N VAL A 8 28.60 -10.48 4.93
CA VAL A 8 28.42 -9.53 3.82
C VAL A 8 27.22 -10.00 3.00
N ILE A 9 26.14 -9.21 3.00
CA ILE A 9 24.94 -9.47 2.21
C ILE A 9 24.95 -8.52 1.02
N GLN A 10 25.01 -9.06 -0.19
CA GLN A 10 24.78 -8.27 -1.39
C GLN A 10 23.28 -8.14 -1.63
N VAL A 11 22.73 -6.96 -1.34
CA VAL A 11 21.34 -6.63 -1.66
C VAL A 11 21.33 -6.00 -3.06
N PRO A 12 20.64 -6.60 -4.06
CA PRO A 12 20.58 -6.07 -5.42
C PRO A 12 19.58 -4.91 -5.54
N VAL A 13 19.62 -3.97 -4.59
CA VAL A 13 18.80 -2.76 -4.57
C VAL A 13 19.68 -1.56 -4.21
N ALA A 14 19.46 -0.42 -4.87
CA ALA A 14 20.21 0.79 -4.56
C ALA A 14 19.84 1.27 -3.16
N SER A 15 20.85 1.56 -2.31
CA SER A 15 20.64 2.02 -0.92
C SER A 15 19.82 3.31 -0.78
N ARG A 16 19.65 4.06 -1.87
CA ARG A 16 18.79 5.25 -1.93
C ARG A 16 17.28 4.92 -1.95
N LEU A 17 16.91 3.71 -2.38
CA LEU A 17 15.54 3.21 -2.40
C LEU A 17 15.09 2.78 -0.99
N CYS A 18 16.01 2.25 -0.18
CA CYS A 18 15.79 1.93 1.23
C CYS A 18 15.65 3.15 2.17
N LYS A 19 15.63 4.38 1.64
CA LYS A 19 15.48 5.61 2.45
C LYS A 19 14.04 6.07 2.60
N THR A 20 13.08 5.38 2.00
CA THR A 20 11.67 5.69 2.24
C THR A 20 11.35 5.23 3.64
N GLU A 21 11.26 6.18 4.58
CA GLU A 21 10.89 5.87 5.95
C GLU A 21 9.54 5.18 5.93
N VAL A 22 9.50 3.93 6.42
CA VAL A 22 8.26 3.19 6.61
C VAL A 22 7.51 3.90 7.74
N GLY A 23 6.66 4.84 7.36
CA GLY A 23 5.81 5.60 8.26
C GLY A 23 4.44 4.96 8.41
N LYS A 24 3.83 5.16 9.57
CA LYS A 24 2.38 5.06 9.70
C LYS A 24 1.79 6.39 9.26
N VAL A 25 0.93 6.35 8.26
CA VAL A 25 0.20 7.49 7.71
C VAL A 25 -1.27 7.22 7.92
N GLU A 26 -2.00 8.21 8.41
CA GLU A 26 -3.47 8.14 8.49
C GLU A 26 -4.06 8.69 7.19
N GLY A 27 -5.12 8.06 6.71
CA GLY A 27 -5.85 8.50 5.54
C GLY A 27 -7.35 8.44 5.76
N THR A 28 -8.09 9.32 5.10
CA THR A 28 -9.55 9.35 5.13
C THR A 28 -10.10 8.67 3.88
N VAL A 29 -11.00 7.70 4.06
CA VAL A 29 -11.72 7.04 2.98
C VAL A 29 -12.58 8.08 2.26
N VAL A 30 -12.37 8.24 0.97
CA VAL A 30 -13.16 9.16 0.12
C VAL A 30 -14.33 8.42 -0.51
N SER A 31 -14.05 7.25 -1.06
CA SER A 31 -15.05 6.42 -1.72
C SER A 31 -14.64 4.95 -1.66
N VAL A 32 -15.66 4.10 -1.64
CA VAL A 32 -15.54 2.66 -1.77
C VAL A 32 -16.55 2.25 -2.82
N GLU A 33 -16.09 1.91 -4.01
CA GLU A 33 -16.94 1.64 -5.16
C GLU A 33 -16.74 0.21 -5.66
N PRO A 34 -17.78 -0.65 -5.64
CA PRO A 34 -17.71 -1.95 -6.30
C PRO A 34 -17.69 -1.75 -7.83
N LEU A 35 -16.57 -2.09 -8.46
CA LEU A 35 -16.42 -2.02 -9.93
C LEU A 35 -16.96 -3.27 -10.63
N SER A 36 -16.87 -4.43 -9.97
CA SER A 36 -17.40 -5.71 -10.44
C SER A 36 -17.76 -6.60 -9.24
N GLU A 37 -18.29 -7.80 -9.50
CA GLU A 37 -18.57 -8.79 -8.45
C GLU A 37 -17.32 -9.18 -7.65
N ASP A 38 -16.15 -9.11 -8.27
CA ASP A 38 -14.86 -9.51 -7.69
C ASP A 38 -13.88 -8.36 -7.46
N SER A 39 -14.26 -7.10 -7.70
CA SER A 39 -13.35 -5.96 -7.62
C SER A 39 -14.01 -4.72 -7.00
N ILE A 40 -13.30 -4.11 -6.05
CA ILE A 40 -13.70 -2.90 -5.33
C ILE A 40 -12.56 -1.87 -5.49
N GLU A 41 -12.91 -0.66 -5.88
CA GLU A 41 -12.02 0.48 -5.82
C GLU A 41 -12.16 1.18 -4.47
N LEU A 42 -11.02 1.38 -3.81
CA LEU A 42 -10.92 2.13 -2.56
C LEU A 42 -10.09 3.39 -2.83
N ALA A 43 -10.68 4.55 -2.61
CA ALA A 43 -9.98 5.84 -2.68
C ALA A 43 -9.77 6.41 -1.27
N ILE A 44 -8.54 6.82 -0.97
CA ILE A 44 -8.16 7.39 0.31
C ILE A 44 -7.41 8.70 0.07
N ASP A 45 -7.84 9.76 0.76
CA ASP A 45 -7.09 11.02 0.85
C ASP A 45 -6.14 10.93 2.05
N LEU A 46 -4.85 11.15 1.81
CA LEU A 46 -3.83 11.11 2.86
C LEU A 46 -3.92 12.36 3.73
N GLU A 47 -3.91 12.21 5.06
CA GLU A 47 -3.89 13.35 5.99
C GLU A 47 -2.48 13.99 6.03
N ASP A 48 -2.39 15.27 6.45
CA ASP A 48 -1.15 16.02 6.74
C ASP A 48 -0.18 16.33 5.58
N GLY A 49 -0.67 16.52 4.35
CA GLY A 49 0.20 16.92 3.23
C GLY A 49 1.32 15.90 2.98
N ALA A 50 1.12 14.67 3.45
CA ALA A 50 1.98 13.55 3.23
C ALA A 50 1.90 13.18 1.75
N GLU A 51 2.77 13.77 0.94
CA GLU A 51 3.04 13.29 -0.40
C GLU A 51 3.75 11.94 -0.26
N LEU A 52 2.97 10.86 -0.29
CA LEU A 52 3.50 9.50 -0.36
C LEU A 52 4.27 9.37 -1.67
N THR A 53 5.57 9.62 -1.60
CA THR A 53 6.48 9.47 -2.72
C THR A 53 6.77 7.98 -2.87
N PHE A 54 5.88 7.27 -3.56
CA PHE A 54 6.05 5.85 -3.87
C PHE A 54 6.57 5.66 -5.29
N LEU A 55 7.33 4.60 -5.50
CA LEU A 55 7.73 4.16 -6.84
C LEU A 55 6.70 3.18 -7.40
N PRO A 56 6.45 3.20 -8.73
CA PRO A 56 5.58 2.24 -9.37
C PRO A 56 5.93 0.81 -8.97
N GLY A 57 4.92 0.08 -8.49
CA GLY A 57 5.04 -1.29 -8.03
C GLY A 57 5.19 -1.45 -6.52
N GLN A 58 5.50 -0.39 -5.74
CA GLN A 58 5.43 -0.46 -4.28
C GLN A 58 4.00 -0.72 -3.78
N TYR A 59 3.88 -1.23 -2.55
CA TYR A 59 2.59 -1.50 -1.91
C TYR A 59 2.56 -0.88 -0.50
N ILE A 60 1.37 -0.81 0.07
CA ILE A 60 1.15 -0.33 1.43
C ILE A 60 0.37 -1.37 2.22
N HIS A 61 0.55 -1.37 3.54
CA HIS A 61 -0.34 -2.10 4.44
C HIS A 61 -1.51 -1.20 4.82
N ILE A 62 -2.73 -1.72 4.66
CA ILE A 62 -3.95 -1.09 5.15
C ILE A 62 -4.44 -1.92 6.34
N ASP A 63 -4.58 -1.29 7.49
CA ASP A 63 -5.16 -1.92 8.68
C ASP A 63 -6.65 -2.18 8.44
N VAL A 64 -7.15 -3.34 8.84
CA VAL A 64 -8.56 -3.73 8.72
C VAL A 64 -9.27 -3.39 10.05
N PRO A 65 -10.16 -2.37 10.08
CA PRO A 65 -10.79 -1.91 11.31
C PRO A 65 -11.53 -3.03 12.07
N GLY A 66 -11.27 -3.12 13.37
CA GLY A 66 -11.88 -4.09 14.27
C GLY A 66 -11.29 -5.50 14.24
N SER A 67 -10.30 -5.78 13.38
CA SER A 67 -9.65 -7.10 13.34
C SER A 67 -8.25 -7.11 13.98
N GLY A 68 -7.57 -5.96 14.01
CA GLY A 68 -6.16 -5.87 14.42
C GLY A 68 -5.17 -6.44 13.41
N GLU A 69 -5.65 -6.90 12.24
CA GLU A 69 -4.82 -7.36 11.15
C GLU A 69 -4.66 -6.27 10.07
N HIS A 70 -3.62 -6.38 9.27
CA HIS A 70 -3.40 -5.56 8.08
C HIS A 70 -3.35 -6.41 6.80
N ARG A 71 -3.57 -5.76 5.66
CA ARG A 71 -3.49 -6.38 4.33
C ARG A 71 -2.68 -5.51 3.39
N SER A 72 -1.89 -6.14 2.51
CA SER A 72 -1.03 -5.46 1.55
C SER A 72 -1.80 -5.13 0.27
N TYR A 73 -1.77 -3.87 -0.14
CA TYR A 73 -2.38 -3.42 -1.40
C TYR A 73 -1.41 -2.54 -2.19
N SER A 74 -1.33 -2.79 -3.49
CA SER A 74 -0.53 -2.00 -4.43
C SER A 74 -1.30 -0.75 -4.86
N PHE A 75 -0.58 0.37 -4.98
CA PHE A 75 -1.15 1.60 -5.51
C PHE A 75 -1.63 1.41 -6.96
N SER A 76 -2.85 1.88 -7.23
CA SER A 76 -3.42 1.97 -8.59
C SER A 76 -3.40 3.41 -9.12
N SER A 77 -3.02 4.37 -8.27
CA SER A 77 -2.88 5.80 -8.55
C SER A 77 -1.46 6.17 -9.02
N ARG A 78 -1.28 7.42 -9.49
CA ARG A 78 0.04 7.93 -9.87
C ARG A 78 0.83 8.38 -8.63
N PRO A 79 2.17 8.20 -8.63
CA PRO A 79 3.02 8.81 -7.61
C PRO A 79 2.82 10.32 -7.55
N GLY A 80 2.70 10.88 -6.33
CA GLY A 80 2.55 12.31 -6.10
C GLY A 80 1.12 12.84 -6.11
N ASP A 81 0.11 12.00 -6.34
CA ASP A 81 -1.28 12.40 -6.09
C ASP A 81 -1.56 12.43 -4.58
N SER A 82 -2.30 13.45 -4.12
CA SER A 82 -2.77 13.54 -2.73
C SER A 82 -3.81 12.46 -2.38
N ARG A 83 -4.45 11.92 -3.42
CA ARG A 83 -5.44 10.85 -3.36
C ARG A 83 -4.81 9.56 -3.88
N VAL A 84 -4.79 8.55 -3.05
CA VAL A 84 -4.34 7.22 -3.43
C VAL A 84 -5.53 6.30 -3.65
N THR A 85 -5.53 5.60 -4.79
CA THR A 85 -6.52 4.58 -5.11
C THR A 85 -5.92 3.18 -5.09
N PHE A 86 -6.74 2.21 -4.69
CA PHE A 86 -6.40 0.80 -4.60
C PHE A 86 -7.49 -0.05 -5.26
N LEU A 87 -7.07 -0.98 -6.11
CA LEU A 87 -7.95 -2.00 -6.65
C LEU A 87 -7.86 -3.26 -5.79
N ILE A 88 -8.95 -3.57 -5.09
CA ILE A 88 -9.03 -4.65 -4.12
C ILE A 88 -9.94 -5.75 -4.65
N ARG A 89 -9.43 -6.98 -4.70
CA ARG A 89 -10.24 -8.14 -5.07
C ARG A 89 -11.25 -8.44 -3.95
N ASN A 90 -12.54 -8.49 -4.29
CA ASN A 90 -13.61 -8.92 -3.42
C ASN A 90 -13.60 -10.45 -3.28
N VAL A 91 -12.92 -10.94 -2.25
CA VAL A 91 -12.86 -12.37 -1.93
C VAL A 91 -13.99 -12.73 -0.95
N PRO A 92 -14.84 -13.74 -1.25
CA PRO A 92 -15.87 -14.21 -0.32
C PRO A 92 -15.27 -14.62 1.02
N ASN A 93 -15.88 -14.18 2.13
CA ASN A 93 -15.41 -14.39 3.50
C ASN A 93 -14.02 -13.77 3.80
N GLY A 94 -13.53 -12.85 2.96
CA GLY A 94 -12.32 -12.09 3.25
C GLY A 94 -12.57 -11.01 4.29
N LEU A 95 -11.66 -10.86 5.26
CA LEU A 95 -11.77 -9.84 6.31
C LEU A 95 -11.87 -8.42 5.75
N MET A 96 -10.96 -8.06 4.83
CA MET A 96 -11.00 -6.75 4.17
C MET A 96 -12.19 -6.65 3.21
N SER A 97 -12.50 -7.70 2.45
CA SER A 97 -13.64 -7.71 1.52
C SER A 97 -14.96 -7.43 2.23
N GLY A 98 -15.20 -8.08 3.36
CA GLY A 98 -16.39 -7.86 4.18
C GLY A 98 -16.40 -6.47 4.82
N TYR A 99 -15.26 -5.98 5.29
CA TYR A 99 -15.16 -4.60 5.76
C TYR A 99 -15.53 -3.60 4.65
N LEU A 100 -14.95 -3.72 3.45
CA LEU A 100 -15.19 -2.82 2.33
C LEU A 100 -16.61 -2.89 1.79
N SER A 101 -17.21 -4.08 1.78
CA SER A 101 -18.56 -4.27 1.22
C SER A 101 -19.67 -3.87 2.19
N ASP A 102 -19.50 -4.15 3.50
CA ASP A 102 -20.60 -4.04 4.47
C ASP A 102 -20.47 -2.86 5.44
N ARG A 103 -19.24 -2.35 5.67
CA ARG A 103 -18.99 -1.39 6.77
C ARG A 103 -18.25 -0.12 6.34
N ALA A 104 -17.38 -0.20 5.36
CA ALA A 104 -16.55 0.93 4.96
C ALA A 104 -17.42 2.05 4.39
N ALA A 105 -17.21 3.25 4.91
CA ALA A 105 -17.96 4.43 4.49
C ALA A 105 -17.00 5.61 4.22
N PRO A 106 -17.34 6.50 3.27
CA PRO A 106 -16.66 7.78 3.12
C PRO A 106 -16.59 8.54 4.45
N GLY A 107 -15.43 9.10 4.76
CA GLY A 107 -15.15 9.84 6.00
C GLY A 107 -14.55 8.99 7.12
N GLU A 108 -14.45 7.67 6.95
CA GLU A 108 -13.75 6.81 7.92
C GLU A 108 -12.23 6.98 7.83
N ARG A 109 -11.54 6.87 8.96
CA ARG A 109 -10.08 6.93 9.03
C ARG A 109 -9.47 5.54 8.97
N LEU A 110 -8.45 5.39 8.14
CA LEU A 110 -7.67 4.17 7.99
C LEU A 110 -6.20 4.45 8.25
N ALA A 111 -5.59 3.58 9.04
CA ALA A 111 -4.16 3.55 9.23
C ALA A 111 -3.49 2.80 8.08
N LEU A 112 -2.53 3.47 7.46
CA LEU A 112 -1.74 2.98 6.35
C LEU A 112 -0.28 2.87 6.82
N THR A 113 0.39 1.76 6.55
CA THR A 113 1.82 1.58 6.89
C THR A 113 2.63 1.30 5.63
N GLY A 114 3.54 2.20 5.28
CA GLY A 114 4.39 2.07 4.09
C GLY A 114 5.03 3.39 3.66
N PRO A 115 5.50 3.48 2.40
CA PRO A 115 5.40 2.48 1.35
C PRO A 115 6.42 1.34 1.55
N MET A 116 5.98 0.12 1.30
CA MET A 116 6.81 -1.09 1.36
C MET A 116 7.44 -1.35 -0.01
N GLU A 117 8.73 -1.67 -0.01
CA GLU A 117 9.47 -2.07 -1.20
C GLU A 117 8.84 -3.35 -1.77
N ALA A 118 8.23 -3.25 -2.95
CA ALA A 118 7.92 -4.43 -3.73
C ALA A 118 9.12 -4.84 -4.55
N SER A 119 9.25 -6.14 -4.76
CA SER A 119 10.26 -6.76 -5.63
C SER A 119 10.04 -6.44 -7.12
N ILE A 120 9.91 -5.17 -7.51
CA ILE A 120 10.00 -4.76 -8.90
C ILE A 120 11.39 -4.18 -9.16
N CYS A 121 12.27 -5.05 -9.64
CA CYS A 121 13.46 -4.63 -10.35
C CYS A 121 12.98 -4.07 -11.70
N ALA A 122 12.61 -2.78 -11.74
CA ALA A 122 12.49 -2.08 -13.00
C ALA A 122 13.90 -2.00 -13.58
N ARG A 123 14.23 -2.98 -14.42
CA ARG A 123 15.48 -3.03 -15.18
C ARG A 123 15.47 -1.81 -16.10
N SER A 124 16.06 -0.70 -15.66
CA SER A 124 16.33 0.41 -16.57
C SER A 124 17.29 -0.12 -17.62
N LEU A 125 16.81 -0.31 -18.84
CA LEU A 125 17.66 -0.42 -20.02
C LEU A 125 18.35 0.93 -20.18
N ALA A 126 19.45 1.13 -19.46
CA ALA A 126 20.47 2.07 -19.88
C ALA A 126 21.05 1.50 -21.17
N ARG A 127 20.56 2.00 -22.31
CA ARG A 127 21.28 1.87 -23.56
C ARG A 127 22.56 2.69 -23.43
N CYS A 128 23.69 2.05 -23.73
CA CYS A 128 24.93 2.75 -24.06
C CYS A 128 24.73 3.68 -25.25
#